data_AF-A0A6C0HWA0-F1
#
_entry.id   AF-A0A6C0HWA0-F1
#
_cell.length_a   1.000
_cell.length_b   1.000
_cell.length_c   1.000
_cell.angle_alpha   90.00
_cell.angle_beta   90.00
_cell.angle_gamma   90.00
#
_symmetry.space_group_name_H-M   'P 1'
#
loop_
_entity.id
_entity.type
_entity.pdbx_description
1 polymer ?
#
loop_
_entity_poly.entity_id
_entity_poly.type
_entity_poly.pdbx_seq_one_letter_code
_entity_poly.pdbx_strand_id
1 'polypeptide(L)'
;MSVDIVNLIESNPITKFTGDYHSKLIEKVKNNFTNYEQQIFLSSFYCYLKYHSTNDFIIDLDNVWHWLGFGQKVNAKRVLEKNFIINTDYKLLLCQSAKQTNVKGGHNKEIFMLNIKTFKKFCLKAETKKADEIHDYFIKLENILFEITKEECDELKLQLEQQKTEAQQIEDKTKKEYETKLEKQKILEREKILLNEYGTIGSIIYIVKVKTFENGQYIIKLGESRKGIKNRYTEHKSKYEECLLLDCFSVQNSKDFESFVHNHENIRTNKVNDLPGHETELELFLIGKNLSYQTLLNIINNNIKYFNNNDTNKLELEIEKLKIMLEMKTTNNDSILVQELQKTINNLSCKIDNLEKSTQDMINKFNSTQTKVVTGFNEPLPTLGPRLQKIHPETIELVKVYECVTELMKENQNVKRPSINKAITENTIYCGFRWLLVDRELDPNIIHQISPTKEINTQNGGYIAQINSEQTEIVNVFIDRKTAALSNGYLSSSALDTPVKNFTITKGFYYKLFDKCSSELQKNFIEKNGEPLLYKDGVGLFNSDNQLQQEFSCKYDVIRQLKISDKTLTKALDKNILYNNYYYKSMGSKVKWL
;
A
#
# COMPACT_ATOMS: atom_id res chain seq x y z
N MET A 1 37.40 23.35 39.71
CA MET A 1 37.49 24.81 39.49
C MET A 1 36.12 25.38 39.82
N SER A 2 36.02 26.29 40.78
CA SER A 2 34.75 26.89 41.22
C SER A 2 34.41 28.09 40.35
N VAL A 3 33.14 28.25 40.01
CA VAL A 3 32.59 29.40 39.31
C VAL A 3 31.84 30.26 40.31
N ASP A 4 32.27 31.51 40.43
CA ASP A 4 31.55 32.50 41.21
C ASP A 4 30.42 33.09 40.38
N ILE A 5 29.27 32.43 40.42
CA ILE A 5 28.09 32.84 39.67
C ILE A 5 27.56 34.21 40.11
N VAL A 6 27.77 34.58 41.37
CA VAL A 6 27.32 35.88 41.90
C VAL A 6 28.19 37.00 41.36
N ASN A 7 29.53 36.83 41.39
CA ASN A 7 30.42 37.78 40.74
C ASN A 7 30.16 37.86 39.23
N LEU A 8 29.87 36.76 38.54
CA LEU A 8 29.49 36.81 37.12
C LEU A 8 28.22 37.63 36.86
N ILE A 9 27.25 37.59 37.77
CA ILE A 9 26.01 38.38 37.67
C ILE A 9 26.29 39.86 37.98
N GLU A 10 27.04 40.15 39.04
CA GLU A 10 27.24 41.51 39.55
C GLU A 10 28.32 42.30 38.78
N SER A 11 29.35 41.63 38.27
CA SER A 11 30.52 42.27 37.65
C SER A 11 30.50 42.29 36.12
N ASN A 12 29.48 41.73 35.46
CA ASN A 12 29.42 41.72 34.00
C ASN A 12 29.08 43.13 33.48
N PRO A 13 30.02 43.87 32.85
CA PRO A 13 29.68 45.14 32.22
C PRO A 13 28.68 44.87 31.09
N ILE A 14 27.70 45.75 30.93
CA ILE A 14 26.59 45.69 29.95
C ILE A 14 27.06 45.59 28.47
N THR A 15 28.35 45.51 28.21
CA THR A 15 28.87 45.38 26.87
C THR A 15 28.76 43.91 26.40
N LYS A 16 27.74 43.70 25.55
CA LYS A 16 27.83 43.01 24.25
C LYS A 16 26.75 41.95 24.03
N PHE A 17 25.49 42.37 23.96
CA PHE A 17 24.71 41.96 22.77
C PHE A 17 24.98 42.94 21.60
N THR A 18 26.24 43.30 21.38
CA THR A 18 26.67 44.15 20.27
C THR A 18 27.29 43.23 19.21
N GLY A 19 26.52 43.00 18.15
CA GLY A 19 26.80 42.14 17.01
C GLY A 19 25.49 41.77 16.33
N ASP A 20 25.53 41.41 15.03
CA ASP A 20 24.39 41.02 14.17
C ASP A 20 23.74 39.68 14.57
N TYR A 21 23.71 39.36 15.86
CA TYR A 21 23.00 38.18 16.36
C TYR A 21 21.50 38.48 16.45
N HIS A 22 20.84 38.46 15.29
CA HIS A 22 19.39 38.61 15.13
C HIS A 22 18.67 37.30 15.43
N SER A 23 18.56 36.93 16.72
CA SER A 23 17.56 35.95 17.13
C SER A 23 16.43 36.65 17.88
N LYS A 24 15.19 36.21 17.63
CA LYS A 24 13.98 36.72 18.30
C LYS A 24 14.11 36.70 19.83
N LEU A 25 14.82 35.69 20.37
CA LEU A 25 15.12 35.58 21.80
C LEU A 25 15.98 36.72 22.32
N ILE A 26 17.08 37.06 21.64
CA ILE A 26 17.97 38.13 22.10
C ILE A 26 17.27 39.49 22.00
N GLU A 27 16.45 39.71 20.98
CA GLU A 27 15.66 40.93 20.86
C GLU A 27 14.62 41.07 21.98
N LYS A 28 13.84 40.02 22.25
CA LYS A 28 12.85 40.04 23.33
C LYS A 28 13.52 40.15 24.71
N VAL A 29 14.67 39.51 24.93
CA VAL A 29 15.43 39.67 26.19
C VAL A 29 15.94 41.11 26.34
N LYS A 30 16.49 41.72 25.29
CA LYS A 30 16.92 43.14 25.33
C LYS A 30 15.79 44.10 25.67
N ASN A 31 14.63 43.91 25.06
CA ASN A 31 13.52 44.86 25.17
C ASN A 31 12.71 44.68 26.47
N ASN A 32 12.61 43.46 26.99
CA ASN A 32 11.75 43.17 28.13
C ASN A 32 12.52 43.04 29.45
N PHE A 33 13.79 42.62 29.46
CA PHE A 33 14.54 42.41 30.70
C PHE A 33 15.27 43.68 31.15
N THR A 34 15.28 43.93 32.47
CA THR A 34 16.13 44.93 33.09
C THR A 34 17.62 44.56 32.94
N ASN A 35 18.52 45.53 33.12
CA ASN A 35 19.97 45.28 33.04
C ASN A 35 20.42 44.14 33.96
N TYR A 36 19.84 44.06 35.16
CA TYR A 36 20.14 43.01 36.12
C TYR A 36 19.61 41.63 35.67
N GLU A 37 18.39 41.56 35.16
CA GLU A 37 17.81 40.33 34.59
C GLU A 37 18.60 39.84 33.36
N GLN A 38 19.10 40.76 32.52
CA GLN A 38 19.97 40.41 31.39
C GLN A 38 21.31 39.82 31.86
N GLN A 39 21.90 40.35 32.94
CA GLN A 39 23.11 39.79 33.55
C GLN A 39 22.87 38.39 34.13
N ILE A 40 21.73 38.16 34.78
CA ILE A 40 21.32 36.82 35.24
C ILE A 40 21.20 35.87 34.07
N PHE A 41 20.55 36.30 32.98
CA PHE A 41 20.39 35.50 31.77
C PHE A 41 21.74 35.09 31.16
N LEU A 42 22.64 36.05 30.94
CA LEU A 42 23.97 35.79 30.35
C LEU A 42 24.82 34.87 31.25
N SER A 43 24.81 35.11 32.56
CA SER A 43 25.57 34.31 33.52
C SER A 43 25.05 32.89 33.61
N SER A 44 23.72 32.72 33.64
CA SER A 44 23.08 31.40 33.56
C SER A 44 23.42 30.71 32.24
N PHE A 45 23.25 31.38 31.10
CA PHE A 45 23.52 30.83 29.77
C PHE A 45 24.98 30.38 29.62
N TYR A 46 25.93 31.19 30.06
CA TYR A 46 27.36 30.84 30.09
C TYR A 46 27.64 29.58 30.91
N CYS A 47 26.99 29.42 32.07
CA CYS A 47 27.14 28.23 32.89
C CYS A 47 26.66 26.96 32.15
N TYR A 48 25.55 27.03 31.41
CA TYR A 48 25.05 25.89 30.62
C TYR A 48 25.89 25.59 29.39
N LEU A 49 26.55 26.58 28.78
CA LEU A 49 27.44 26.35 27.64
C LEU A 49 28.74 25.63 28.05
N LYS A 50 29.26 25.93 29.24
CA LYS A 50 30.58 25.42 29.67
C LYS A 50 30.53 24.19 30.56
N TYR A 51 29.40 23.92 31.23
CA TYR A 51 29.33 22.90 32.27
C TYR A 51 28.04 22.08 32.21
N HIS A 52 28.14 20.81 32.59
CA HIS A 52 27.00 19.91 32.67
C HIS A 52 26.13 20.20 33.88
N SER A 53 24.84 20.40 33.66
CA SER A 53 23.91 20.91 34.68
C SER A 53 23.78 20.06 35.96
N THR A 54 24.05 18.76 35.89
CA THR A 54 23.93 17.80 37.01
C THR A 54 25.25 17.21 37.48
N ASN A 55 26.26 17.15 36.61
CA ASN A 55 27.47 16.35 36.88
C ASN A 55 28.61 17.24 37.41
N ASP A 56 28.56 18.54 37.08
CA ASP A 56 29.58 19.50 37.45
C ASP A 56 29.15 20.30 38.69
N PHE A 57 29.92 20.17 39.77
CA PHE A 57 29.70 20.86 41.05
C PHE A 57 30.58 22.11 41.11
N ILE A 58 30.14 23.16 40.43
CA ILE A 58 30.94 24.35 40.17
C ILE A 58 30.57 25.56 41.04
N ILE A 59 29.37 25.59 41.64
CA ILE A 59 28.88 26.77 42.38
C ILE A 59 29.17 26.58 43.87
N ASP A 60 29.95 27.47 44.47
CA ASP A 60 30.20 27.45 45.92
C ASP A 60 29.06 28.14 46.68
N LEU A 61 28.48 27.46 47.67
CA LEU A 61 27.45 28.04 48.54
C LEU A 61 27.96 29.30 49.24
N ASP A 62 29.25 29.39 49.57
CA ASP A 62 29.85 30.55 50.24
C ASP A 62 29.68 31.85 49.45
N ASN A 63 29.62 31.76 48.12
CA ASN A 63 29.40 32.92 47.24
C ASN A 63 27.91 33.25 47.09
N VAL A 64 27.02 32.30 47.41
CA VAL A 64 25.59 32.36 47.06
C VAL A 64 24.70 32.73 48.24
N TRP A 65 24.98 32.25 49.45
CA TRP A 65 24.04 32.37 50.57
C TRP A 65 23.76 33.84 50.95
N HIS A 66 24.79 34.69 50.94
CA HIS A 66 24.62 36.09 51.30
C HIS A 66 23.86 36.84 50.21
N TRP A 67 24.19 36.58 48.94
CA TRP A 67 23.50 37.13 47.78
C TRP A 67 22.02 36.77 47.75
N LEU A 68 21.66 35.53 48.09
CA LEU A 68 20.27 35.10 48.24
C LEU A 68 19.56 35.73 49.44
N GLY A 69 20.22 36.56 50.25
CA GLY A 69 19.58 37.28 51.35
C GLY A 69 19.42 36.47 52.64
N PHE A 70 20.16 35.35 52.80
CA PHE A 70 20.21 34.68 54.09
C PHE A 70 21.02 35.50 55.10
N GLY A 71 20.51 35.65 56.32
CA GLY A 71 21.22 36.36 57.39
C GLY A 71 22.48 35.63 57.91
N GLN A 72 22.52 34.30 57.81
CA GLN A 72 23.66 33.47 58.24
C GLN A 72 23.78 32.23 57.35
N LYS A 73 25.02 31.78 57.08
CA LYS A 73 25.33 30.56 56.31
C LYS A 73 24.63 29.31 56.88
N VAL A 74 24.46 29.22 58.19
CA VAL A 74 23.81 28.08 58.86
C VAL A 74 22.36 27.88 58.37
N ASN A 75 21.64 28.98 58.09
CA ASN A 75 20.27 28.91 57.58
C ASN A 75 20.24 28.38 56.14
N ALA A 76 21.16 28.84 55.29
CA ALA A 76 21.32 28.32 53.94
C ALA A 76 21.71 26.84 53.93
N LYS A 77 22.64 26.45 54.81
CA LYS A 77 23.03 25.04 55.03
C LYS A 77 21.83 24.19 55.43
N ARG A 78 21.00 24.65 56.38
CA ARG A 78 19.80 23.91 56.81
C ARG A 78 18.81 23.69 55.67
N VAL A 79 18.61 24.69 54.80
CA VAL A 79 17.75 24.56 53.61
C VAL A 79 18.36 23.59 52.60
N LEU A 80 19.69 23.61 52.42
CA LEU A 80 20.40 22.72 51.52
C LEU A 80 20.29 21.25 51.98
N GLU A 81 20.62 20.97 53.24
CA GLU A 81 20.60 19.61 53.80
C GLU A 81 19.18 19.03 53.90
N LYS A 82 18.18 19.88 54.14
CA LYS A 82 16.78 19.46 54.21
C LYS A 82 16.20 19.02 52.86
N ASN A 83 16.60 19.68 51.77
CA ASN A 83 15.92 19.55 50.47
C ASN A 83 16.75 18.82 49.39
N PHE A 84 18.04 18.58 49.63
CA PHE A 84 18.97 18.07 48.61
C PHE A 84 19.85 16.93 49.13
N ILE A 85 20.29 16.07 48.21
CA ILE A 85 21.04 14.84 48.53
C ILE A 85 22.55 15.06 48.31
N ILE A 86 23.35 14.71 49.30
CA ILE A 86 24.82 14.75 49.22
C ILE A 86 25.37 13.81 48.13
N ASN A 87 26.42 14.23 47.44
CA ASN A 87 27.07 13.58 46.28
C ASN A 87 26.23 13.45 45.01
N THR A 88 24.96 13.84 45.05
CA THR A 88 24.07 13.90 43.88
C THR A 88 23.76 15.35 43.51
N ASP A 89 23.24 16.11 44.47
CA ASP A 89 22.83 17.49 44.27
C ASP A 89 23.93 18.50 44.67
N TYR A 90 24.70 18.18 45.71
CA TYR A 90 25.87 18.96 46.13
C TYR A 90 26.98 18.07 46.69
N LYS A 91 28.23 18.56 46.70
CA LYS A 91 29.39 17.89 47.33
C LYS A 91 29.85 18.68 48.54
N LEU A 92 30.09 17.97 49.64
CA LEU A 92 30.75 18.52 50.82
C LEU A 92 32.26 18.28 50.71
N LEU A 93 33.05 19.35 50.62
CA LEU A 93 34.50 19.29 50.66
C LEU A 93 34.96 19.70 52.07
N LEU A 94 35.55 18.74 52.79
CA LEU A 94 36.20 18.99 54.08
C LEU A 94 37.66 19.37 53.82
N CYS A 95 38.07 20.59 54.19
CA CYS A 95 39.49 20.90 54.22
C CYS A 95 40.17 20.12 55.36
N GLN A 96 41.20 19.34 55.03
CA GLN A 96 42.09 18.77 56.06
C GLN A 96 42.72 19.90 56.86
N SER A 97 42.85 19.69 58.17
CA SER A 97 43.39 20.64 59.13
C SER A 97 44.73 21.19 58.64
N ALA A 98 44.77 22.47 58.26
CA ALA A 98 46.02 23.20 58.17
C ALA A 98 46.68 23.19 59.56
N LYS A 99 48.00 22.99 59.62
CA LYS A 99 48.77 22.98 60.89
C LYS A 99 48.36 24.20 61.74
N GLN A 100 47.71 23.94 62.87
CA GLN A 100 47.27 24.97 63.80
C GLN A 100 48.49 25.54 64.53
N THR A 101 48.68 26.86 64.48
CA THR A 101 49.70 27.57 65.26
C THR A 101 49.17 28.14 66.58
N ASN A 102 47.84 28.14 66.81
CA ASN A 102 47.23 28.76 68.00
C ASN A 102 46.17 27.86 68.69
N VAL A 103 46.23 27.82 70.02
CA VAL A 103 45.60 26.85 70.95
C VAL A 103 44.15 27.20 71.32
N LYS A 104 43.33 27.73 70.40
CA LYS A 104 41.87 27.91 70.65
C LYS A 104 41.06 27.28 69.53
N GLY A 105 40.18 26.35 69.90
CA GLY A 105 39.51 25.41 69.00
C GLY A 105 38.71 26.08 67.87
N GLY A 106 39.15 25.85 66.64
CA GLY A 106 38.42 26.19 65.42
C GLY A 106 37.82 24.93 64.79
N HIS A 107 36.56 25.02 64.35
CA HIS A 107 35.91 23.96 63.57
C HIS A 107 36.51 23.89 62.15
N ASN A 108 36.54 22.70 61.56
CA ASN A 108 36.98 22.51 60.18
C ASN A 108 36.09 23.31 59.21
N LYS A 109 36.71 23.97 58.21
CA LYS A 109 35.97 24.71 57.19
C LYS A 109 35.24 23.72 56.26
N GLU A 110 33.92 23.82 56.21
CA GLU A 110 33.05 23.08 55.30
C GLU A 110 32.74 23.92 54.04
N ILE A 111 33.05 23.37 52.86
CA ILE A 111 32.74 23.98 51.56
C ILE A 111 31.67 23.13 50.87
N PHE A 112 30.57 23.77 50.46
CA PHE A 112 29.43 23.12 49.81
C PHE A 112 29.40 23.51 48.34
N MET A 113 29.73 22.55 47.46
CA MET A 113 29.75 22.75 46.01
C MET A 113 28.47 22.22 45.39
N LEU A 114 27.68 23.10 44.78
CA LEU A 114 26.40 22.82 44.14
C LEU A 114 26.60 22.61 42.64
N ASN A 115 25.79 21.75 42.03
CA ASN A 115 25.62 21.74 40.58
C ASN A 115 24.62 22.84 40.13
N ILE A 116 24.59 23.15 38.83
CA ILE A 116 23.77 24.26 38.28
C ILE A 116 22.27 24.00 38.53
N LYS A 117 21.81 22.76 38.36
CA LYS A 117 20.40 22.38 38.61
C LYS A 117 20.03 22.58 40.08
N THR A 118 20.90 22.18 40.99
CA THR A 118 20.73 22.33 42.44
C THR A 118 20.72 23.79 42.84
N PHE A 119 21.62 24.62 42.30
CA PHE A 119 21.61 26.06 42.55
C PHE A 119 20.26 26.70 42.19
N LYS A 120 19.72 26.41 41.00
CA LYS A 120 18.40 26.94 40.61
C LYS A 120 17.29 26.46 41.54
N LYS A 121 17.25 25.16 41.85
CA LYS A 121 16.28 24.62 42.81
C LYS A 121 16.46 25.20 44.21
N PHE A 122 17.69 25.54 44.60
CA PHE A 122 18.01 26.14 45.88
C PHE A 122 17.47 27.57 45.96
N CYS A 123 17.61 28.37 44.89
CA CYS A 123 16.94 29.66 44.77
C CYS A 123 15.42 29.49 44.94
N LEU A 124 14.81 28.48 44.29
CA LEU A 124 13.38 28.16 44.42
C LEU A 124 12.92 27.77 45.84
N LYS A 125 13.84 27.42 46.74
CA LYS A 125 13.56 26.94 48.10
C LYS A 125 14.09 27.86 49.20
N ALA A 126 14.75 28.96 48.84
CA ALA A 126 15.42 29.83 49.80
C ALA A 126 14.47 30.69 50.64
N GLU A 127 13.21 30.89 50.19
CA GLU A 127 12.16 31.65 50.89
C GLU A 127 12.65 33.04 51.36
N THR A 128 13.44 33.72 50.53
CA THR A 128 13.95 35.08 50.77
C THR A 128 13.38 36.06 49.75
N LYS A 129 13.39 37.37 50.06
CA LYS A 129 12.96 38.41 49.11
C LYS A 129 13.75 38.37 47.80
N LYS A 130 15.05 38.05 47.86
CA LYS A 130 15.88 37.91 46.67
C LYS A 130 15.51 36.67 45.85
N ALA A 131 15.14 35.57 46.51
CA ALA A 131 14.63 34.40 45.83
C ALA A 131 13.33 34.72 45.07
N ASP A 132 12.43 35.50 45.66
CA ASP A 132 11.20 35.94 45.01
C ASP A 132 11.48 36.78 43.74
N GLU A 133 12.43 37.73 43.79
CA GLU A 133 12.87 38.47 42.57
C GLU A 133 13.40 37.52 41.47
N ILE A 134 14.14 36.48 41.86
CA ILE A 134 14.66 35.48 40.93
C ILE A 134 13.51 34.61 40.36
N HIS A 135 12.44 34.39 41.12
CA HIS A 135 11.25 33.68 40.65
C HIS A 135 10.52 34.49 39.57
N ASP A 136 10.29 35.77 39.81
CA ASP A 136 9.66 36.68 38.84
C ASP A 136 10.46 36.72 37.53
N TYR A 137 11.79 36.76 37.63
CA TYR A 137 12.68 36.63 36.47
C TYR A 137 12.45 35.33 35.69
N PHE A 138 12.33 34.18 36.37
CA PHE A 138 12.10 32.90 35.70
C PHE A 138 10.72 32.84 35.03
N ILE A 139 9.67 33.39 35.66
CA ILE A 139 8.32 33.48 35.07
C ILE A 139 8.37 34.36 33.80
N LYS A 140 9.06 35.50 33.88
CA LYS A 140 9.22 36.40 32.73
C LYS A 140 9.98 35.74 31.57
N LEU A 141 11.03 34.96 31.89
CA LEU A 141 11.76 34.18 30.89
C LEU A 141 10.87 33.11 30.24
N GLU A 142 10.07 32.39 31.04
CA GLU A 142 9.13 31.38 30.54
C GLU A 142 8.10 31.98 29.58
N ASN A 143 7.52 33.14 29.93
CA ASN A 143 6.59 33.85 29.07
C ASN A 143 7.21 34.24 27.72
N ILE A 144 8.44 34.79 27.73
CA ILE A 144 9.16 35.13 26.50
C ILE A 144 9.42 33.89 25.64
N LEU A 145 9.87 32.78 26.26
CA LEU A 145 10.11 31.53 25.54
C LEU A 145 8.83 30.96 24.94
N PHE A 146 7.71 31.04 25.66
CA PHE A 146 6.40 30.60 25.18
C PHE A 146 5.94 31.45 23.98
N GLU A 147 6.07 32.77 24.06
CA GLU A 147 5.74 33.67 22.93
C GLU A 147 6.56 33.33 21.68
N ILE A 148 7.87 33.15 21.82
CA ILE A 148 8.75 32.80 20.68
C ILE A 148 8.35 31.45 20.09
N THR A 149 8.11 30.46 20.94
CA THR A 149 7.70 29.13 20.49
C THR A 149 6.39 29.21 19.71
N LYS A 150 5.43 30.01 20.18
CA LYS A 150 4.16 30.24 19.49
C LYS A 150 4.35 30.93 18.15
N GLU A 151 5.13 32.01 18.11
CA GLU A 151 5.45 32.73 16.86
C GLU A 151 6.13 31.81 15.83
N GLU A 152 7.10 30.99 16.25
CA GLU A 152 7.77 30.02 15.38
C GLU A 152 6.82 28.91 14.90
N CYS A 153 5.92 28.42 15.76
CA CYS A 153 4.89 27.45 15.37
C CYS A 153 3.92 28.02 14.33
N ASP A 154 3.48 29.26 14.50
CA ASP A 154 2.56 29.91 13.56
C ASP A 154 3.23 30.16 12.20
N GLU A 155 4.50 30.59 12.18
CA GLU A 155 5.30 30.73 10.95
C GLU A 155 5.50 29.39 10.22
N LEU A 156 5.85 28.32 10.95
CA LEU A 156 6.00 26.98 10.37
C LEU A 156 4.69 26.46 9.79
N LYS A 157 3.56 26.71 10.46
CA LYS A 157 2.24 26.33 9.97
C LYS A 157 1.91 27.00 8.65
N LEU A 158 2.20 28.31 8.52
CA LEU A 158 1.97 29.06 7.30
C LEU A 158 2.82 28.52 6.13
N GLN A 159 4.09 28.20 6.38
CA GLN A 159 4.98 27.59 5.37
C GLN A 159 4.46 26.23 4.89
N LEU A 160 3.95 25.39 5.81
CA LEU A 160 3.35 24.10 5.49
C LEU A 160 2.09 24.22 4.62
N GLU A 161 1.23 25.21 4.88
CA GLU A 161 0.03 25.47 4.08
C GLU A 161 0.36 25.93 2.66
N GLN A 162 1.39 26.76 2.51
CA GLN A 162 1.88 27.20 1.20
C GLN A 162 2.43 26.03 0.38
N GLN A 163 3.29 25.19 0.97
CA GLN A 163 3.86 24.02 0.30
C GLN A 163 2.79 23.01 -0.15
N LYS A 164 1.74 22.80 0.66
CA LYS A 164 0.62 21.93 0.28
C LYS A 164 -0.14 22.46 -0.93
N THR A 165 -0.36 23.77 -0.99
CA THR A 165 -1.09 24.41 -2.08
C THR A 165 -0.30 24.31 -3.39
N GLU A 166 1.01 24.55 -3.34
CA GLU A 166 1.89 24.41 -4.51
C GLU A 166 1.95 22.96 -5.00
N ALA A 167 2.06 21.99 -4.09
CA ALA A 167 2.06 20.57 -4.44
C ALA A 167 0.76 20.15 -5.16
N GLN A 168 -0.40 20.59 -4.66
CA GLN A 168 -1.70 20.31 -5.29
C GLN A 168 -1.78 20.86 -6.71
N GLN A 169 -1.31 22.09 -6.93
CA GLN A 169 -1.31 22.71 -8.27
C GLN A 169 -0.41 21.96 -9.26
N ILE A 170 0.73 21.45 -8.80
CA ILE A 170 1.64 20.64 -9.62
C ILE A 170 1.00 19.29 -9.97
N GLU A 171 0.32 18.65 -9.02
CA GLU A 171 -0.39 17.39 -9.25
C GLU A 171 -1.53 17.55 -10.27
N ASP A 172 -2.33 18.60 -10.15
CA ASP A 172 -3.42 18.87 -11.10
C ASP A 172 -2.89 19.14 -12.52
N LYS A 173 -1.78 19.90 -12.63
CA LYS A 173 -1.15 20.19 -13.92
C LYS A 173 -0.59 18.92 -14.57
N THR A 174 0.13 18.09 -13.80
CA THR A 174 0.72 16.84 -14.29
C THR A 174 -0.34 15.82 -14.71
N LYS A 175 -1.44 15.71 -13.96
CA LYS A 175 -2.59 14.87 -14.32
C LYS A 175 -3.20 15.27 -15.67
N LYS A 176 -3.44 16.57 -15.89
CA LYS A 176 -3.98 17.10 -17.14
C LYS A 176 -3.06 16.86 -18.34
N GLU A 177 -1.74 17.00 -18.14
CA GLU A 177 -0.74 16.68 -19.16
C GLU A 177 -0.71 15.18 -19.50
N TYR A 178 -0.83 14.31 -18.50
CA TYR A 178 -0.88 12.86 -18.69
C TYR A 178 -2.13 12.42 -19.46
N GLU A 179 -3.31 12.92 -19.10
CA GLU A 179 -4.57 12.63 -19.79
C GLU A 179 -4.49 12.99 -21.28
N THR A 180 -3.89 14.15 -21.60
CA THR A 180 -3.73 14.61 -22.99
C THR A 180 -2.74 13.73 -23.78
N LYS A 181 -1.66 13.27 -23.15
CA LYS A 181 -0.71 12.32 -23.78
C LYS A 181 -1.36 10.97 -24.04
N LEU A 182 -2.14 10.47 -23.08
CA LEU A 182 -2.84 9.19 -23.18
C LEU A 182 -3.86 9.20 -24.32
N GLU A 183 -4.63 10.30 -24.46
CA GLU A 183 -5.62 10.41 -25.53
C GLU A 183 -4.97 10.41 -26.93
N LYS A 184 -3.86 11.14 -27.10
CA LYS A 184 -3.08 11.10 -28.35
C LYS A 184 -2.54 9.71 -28.66
N GLN A 185 -2.09 8.96 -27.64
CA GLN A 185 -1.58 7.61 -27.82
C GLN A 185 -2.69 6.64 -28.27
N LYS A 186 -3.89 6.71 -27.68
CA LYS A 186 -5.04 5.89 -28.08
C LYS A 186 -5.41 6.09 -29.55
N ILE A 187 -5.41 7.33 -30.02
CA ILE A 187 -5.69 7.67 -31.42
C ILE A 187 -4.67 7.02 -32.35
N LEU A 188 -3.37 7.13 -32.03
CA LEU A 188 -2.29 6.53 -32.83
C LEU A 188 -2.31 4.99 -32.82
N GLU A 189 -2.65 4.37 -31.69
CA GLU A 189 -2.79 2.92 -31.59
C GLU A 189 -3.96 2.39 -32.41
N ARG A 190 -5.12 3.07 -32.36
CA ARG A 190 -6.29 2.72 -33.19
C ARG A 190 -5.95 2.77 -34.67
N GLU A 191 -5.26 3.84 -35.11
CA GLU A 191 -4.81 3.96 -36.50
C GLU A 191 -3.89 2.81 -36.93
N LYS A 192 -2.94 2.40 -36.06
CA LYS A 192 -2.06 1.25 -36.32
C LYS A 192 -2.83 -0.06 -36.46
N ILE A 193 -3.84 -0.29 -35.60
CA ILE A 193 -4.68 -1.49 -35.66
C ILE A 193 -5.43 -1.54 -36.99
N LEU A 194 -6.08 -0.45 -37.40
CA LEU A 194 -6.81 -0.37 -38.67
C LEU A 194 -5.91 -0.60 -39.89
N LEU A 195 -4.70 -0.05 -39.88
CA LEU A 195 -3.71 -0.27 -40.94
C LEU A 195 -3.21 -1.73 -40.99
N ASN A 196 -3.15 -2.42 -39.84
CA ASN A 196 -2.75 -3.82 -39.77
C ASN A 196 -3.87 -4.76 -40.24
N GLU A 197 -5.11 -4.52 -39.80
CA GLU A 197 -6.27 -5.37 -40.14
C GLU A 197 -6.70 -5.22 -41.61
N TYR A 198 -6.78 -3.99 -42.12
CA TYR A 198 -7.32 -3.69 -43.46
C TYR A 198 -6.25 -3.30 -44.48
N GLY A 199 -4.96 -3.48 -44.15
CA GLY A 199 -3.83 -2.95 -44.91
C GLY A 199 -3.79 -3.40 -46.37
N THR A 200 -3.89 -4.71 -46.61
CA THR A 200 -3.73 -5.32 -47.95
C THR A 200 -4.90 -6.22 -48.37
N ILE A 201 -5.90 -6.40 -47.51
CA ILE A 201 -6.94 -7.41 -47.71
C ILE A 201 -8.28 -6.75 -48.01
N GLY A 202 -8.93 -7.24 -49.06
CA GLY A 202 -10.35 -7.06 -49.30
C GLY A 202 -10.76 -5.76 -49.99
N SER A 203 -12.02 -5.77 -50.42
CA SER A 203 -12.77 -4.57 -50.79
C SER A 203 -13.26 -3.90 -49.50
N ILE A 204 -12.97 -2.62 -49.33
CA ILE A 204 -13.25 -1.86 -48.12
C ILE A 204 -13.82 -0.47 -48.45
N ILE A 205 -14.54 0.10 -47.48
CA ILE A 205 -14.80 1.53 -47.38
C ILE A 205 -14.04 2.08 -46.18
N TYR A 206 -13.39 3.22 -46.35
CA TYR A 206 -12.61 3.88 -45.31
C TYR A 206 -13.11 5.29 -45.05
N ILE A 207 -12.89 5.76 -43.83
CA ILE A 207 -13.17 7.11 -43.41
C ILE A 207 -11.87 7.75 -42.93
N VAL A 208 -11.42 8.79 -43.62
CA VAL A 208 -10.22 9.55 -43.26
C VAL A 208 -10.63 10.96 -42.88
N LYS A 209 -10.16 11.44 -41.73
CA LYS A 209 -10.30 12.84 -41.35
C LYS A 209 -9.21 13.65 -42.02
N VAL A 210 -9.61 14.71 -42.71
CA VAL A 210 -8.71 15.52 -43.55
C VAL A 210 -8.46 16.94 -43.05
N LYS A 211 -9.33 17.45 -42.15
CA LYS A 211 -9.19 18.78 -41.56
C LYS A 211 -10.03 18.94 -40.30
N THR A 212 -9.49 19.65 -39.31
CA THR A 212 -10.20 20.08 -38.10
C THR A 212 -10.32 21.59 -38.05
N PHE A 213 -11.47 22.10 -37.61
CA PHE A 213 -11.71 23.52 -37.35
C PHE A 213 -11.70 23.82 -35.86
N GLU A 214 -11.40 25.06 -35.49
CA GLU A 214 -11.30 25.51 -34.09
C GLU A 214 -12.62 25.35 -33.30
N ASN A 215 -13.76 25.32 -34.00
CA ASN A 215 -15.09 25.11 -33.42
C ASN A 215 -15.42 23.64 -33.14
N GLY A 216 -14.47 22.71 -33.35
CA GLY A 216 -14.65 21.27 -33.16
C GLY A 216 -15.30 20.53 -34.34
N GLN A 217 -15.68 21.24 -35.42
CA GLN A 217 -16.13 20.62 -36.67
C GLN A 217 -14.93 20.07 -37.45
N TYR A 218 -15.16 19.04 -38.26
CA TYR A 218 -14.09 18.46 -39.07
C TYR A 218 -14.61 17.89 -40.38
N ILE A 219 -13.73 17.84 -41.36
CA ILE A 219 -14.03 17.28 -42.69
C ILE A 219 -13.50 15.85 -42.73
N ILE A 220 -14.32 14.95 -43.25
CA ILE A 220 -13.95 13.58 -43.54
C ILE A 220 -14.00 13.33 -45.04
N LYS A 221 -13.18 12.38 -45.49
CA LYS A 221 -13.23 11.77 -46.80
C LYS A 221 -13.75 10.35 -46.67
N LEU A 222 -14.79 10.03 -47.44
CA LEU A 222 -15.37 8.70 -47.55
C LEU A 222 -15.00 8.11 -48.90
N GLY A 223 -14.12 7.11 -48.91
CA GLY A 223 -13.66 6.49 -50.14
C GLY A 223 -13.60 4.97 -50.05
N GLU A 224 -13.39 4.33 -51.20
CA GLU A 224 -13.35 2.89 -51.36
C GLU A 224 -11.98 2.38 -51.83
N SER A 225 -11.69 1.11 -51.54
CA SER A 225 -10.51 0.43 -52.07
C SER A 225 -10.77 -1.05 -52.25
N ARG A 226 -10.30 -1.63 -53.35
CA ARG A 226 -10.39 -3.08 -53.64
C ARG A 226 -9.16 -3.88 -53.19
N LYS A 227 -8.13 -3.20 -52.70
CA LYS A 227 -6.80 -3.78 -52.38
C LYS A 227 -6.35 -3.45 -50.95
N GLY A 228 -7.27 -3.11 -50.06
CA GLY A 228 -6.98 -2.59 -48.71
C GLY A 228 -6.61 -1.10 -48.66
N ILE A 229 -6.40 -0.58 -47.44
CA ILE A 229 -6.28 0.86 -47.16
C ILE A 229 -4.87 1.43 -47.37
N LYS A 230 -3.82 0.60 -47.31
CA LYS A 230 -2.43 1.06 -47.16
C LYS A 230 -1.95 2.04 -48.23
N ASN A 231 -2.21 1.74 -49.50
CA ASN A 231 -1.80 2.60 -50.61
C ASN A 231 -2.61 3.91 -50.64
N ARG A 232 -3.93 3.82 -50.42
CA ARG A 232 -4.82 4.99 -50.37
C ARG A 232 -4.47 5.93 -49.23
N TYR A 233 -4.18 5.39 -48.05
CA TYR A 233 -3.79 6.19 -46.89
C TYR A 233 -2.44 6.89 -47.11
N THR A 234 -1.48 6.24 -47.76
CA THR A 234 -0.19 6.86 -48.12
C THR A 234 -0.39 8.01 -49.12
N GLU A 235 -1.28 7.84 -50.10
CA GLU A 235 -1.67 8.88 -51.04
C GLU A 235 -2.33 10.07 -50.31
N HIS A 236 -3.33 9.82 -49.45
CA HIS A 236 -4.03 10.86 -48.69
C HIS A 236 -3.10 11.63 -47.76
N LYS A 237 -2.15 10.95 -47.11
CA LYS A 237 -1.14 11.58 -46.24
C LYS A 237 -0.22 12.56 -46.98
N SER A 238 -0.03 12.37 -48.29
CA SER A 238 0.74 13.32 -49.12
C SER A 238 -0.10 14.48 -49.66
N LYS A 239 -1.43 14.32 -49.69
CA LYS A 239 -2.37 15.26 -50.30
C LYS A 239 -3.02 16.23 -49.30
N TYR A 240 -3.32 15.77 -48.09
CA TYR A 240 -3.97 16.58 -47.05
C TYR A 240 -2.98 16.98 -45.95
N GLU A 241 -3.20 18.17 -45.39
CA GLU A 241 -2.42 18.71 -44.27
C GLU A 241 -2.64 17.91 -42.97
N GLU A 242 -3.87 17.47 -42.71
CA GLU A 242 -4.23 16.51 -41.66
C GLU A 242 -4.70 15.22 -42.32
N CYS A 243 -4.24 14.06 -41.87
CA CYS A 243 -4.70 12.77 -42.36
C CYS A 243 -4.73 11.78 -41.20
N LEU A 244 -5.92 11.50 -40.69
CA LEU A 244 -6.15 10.54 -39.61
C LEU A 244 -7.16 9.49 -40.05
N LEU A 245 -6.77 8.22 -40.00
CA LEU A 245 -7.67 7.11 -40.32
C LEU A 245 -8.63 6.87 -39.15
N LEU A 246 -9.93 7.09 -39.36
CA LEU A 246 -10.93 6.93 -38.30
C LEU A 246 -11.47 5.51 -38.23
N ASP A 247 -11.96 4.97 -39.36
CA ASP A 247 -12.56 3.64 -39.43
C ASP A 247 -12.44 3.03 -40.84
N CYS A 248 -12.43 1.70 -40.89
CA CYS A 248 -12.42 0.89 -42.11
C CYS A 248 -13.47 -0.22 -42.00
N PHE A 249 -14.17 -0.50 -43.10
CA PHE A 249 -15.25 -1.46 -43.17
C PHE A 249 -15.06 -2.39 -44.37
N SER A 250 -15.11 -3.71 -44.15
CA SER A 250 -15.03 -4.70 -45.24
C SER A 250 -16.35 -4.86 -45.97
N VAL A 251 -16.34 -4.61 -47.29
CA VAL A 251 -17.53 -4.65 -48.16
C VAL A 251 -17.20 -5.30 -49.50
N GLN A 252 -17.89 -6.39 -49.87
CA GLN A 252 -17.68 -7.09 -51.15
C GLN A 252 -17.98 -6.17 -52.34
N ASN A 253 -19.18 -5.57 -52.38
CA ASN A 253 -19.61 -4.61 -53.40
C ASN A 253 -19.28 -3.16 -53.01
N SER A 254 -18.00 -2.86 -52.72
CA SER A 254 -17.58 -1.58 -52.15
C SER A 254 -17.94 -0.36 -52.99
N LYS A 255 -17.94 -0.47 -54.33
CA LYS A 255 -18.26 0.66 -55.23
C LYS A 255 -19.74 1.06 -55.18
N ASP A 256 -20.63 0.07 -55.17
CA ASP A 256 -22.07 0.33 -55.10
C ASP A 256 -22.45 0.84 -53.70
N PHE A 257 -21.78 0.31 -52.67
CA PHE A 257 -21.97 0.76 -51.30
C PHE A 257 -21.47 2.20 -51.10
N GLU A 258 -20.34 2.58 -51.70
CA GLU A 258 -19.84 3.95 -51.66
C GLU A 258 -20.85 4.91 -52.29
N SER A 259 -21.34 4.59 -53.48
CA SER A 259 -22.35 5.39 -54.17
C SER A 259 -23.63 5.53 -53.33
N PHE A 260 -24.05 4.47 -52.64
CA PHE A 260 -25.17 4.51 -51.70
C PHE A 260 -24.90 5.48 -50.54
N VAL A 261 -23.74 5.39 -49.89
CA VAL A 261 -23.39 6.25 -48.74
C VAL A 261 -23.29 7.71 -49.17
N HIS A 262 -22.66 8.02 -50.30
CA HIS A 262 -22.55 9.40 -50.80
C HIS A 262 -23.91 10.02 -51.15
N ASN A 263 -24.86 9.20 -51.64
CA ASN A 263 -26.18 9.67 -52.06
C ASN A 263 -27.24 9.62 -50.96
N HIS A 264 -26.93 9.08 -49.78
CA HIS A 264 -27.85 9.03 -48.66
C HIS A 264 -28.29 10.44 -48.23
N GLU A 265 -29.59 10.66 -47.97
CA GLU A 265 -30.20 11.99 -47.76
C GLU A 265 -29.47 12.83 -46.70
N ASN A 266 -29.13 12.20 -45.56
CA ASN A 266 -28.42 12.84 -44.45
C ASN A 266 -26.93 13.12 -44.71
N ILE A 267 -26.31 12.42 -45.66
CA ILE A 267 -24.86 12.53 -45.95
C ILE A 267 -24.64 13.50 -47.11
N ARG A 268 -25.40 13.35 -48.19
CA ARG A 268 -25.31 14.17 -49.41
C ARG A 268 -25.45 15.67 -49.15
N THR A 269 -26.29 16.03 -48.18
CA THR A 269 -26.55 17.43 -47.79
C THR A 269 -25.38 18.12 -47.07
N ASN A 270 -24.41 17.33 -46.59
CA ASN A 270 -23.24 17.82 -45.84
C ASN A 270 -21.94 17.78 -46.67
N LYS A 271 -22.07 17.73 -47.99
CA LYS A 271 -20.94 17.66 -48.91
C LYS A 271 -20.16 18.99 -48.98
N VAL A 272 -18.84 18.88 -49.07
CA VAL A 272 -17.90 20.00 -49.08
C VAL A 272 -17.21 20.07 -50.43
N ASN A 273 -17.32 21.21 -51.13
CA ASN A 273 -16.69 21.44 -52.44
C ASN A 273 -15.77 22.67 -52.45
N ASP A 274 -15.62 23.35 -51.31
CA ASP A 274 -14.90 24.61 -51.12
C ASP A 274 -13.56 24.43 -50.39
N LEU A 275 -13.07 23.19 -50.27
CA LEU A 275 -11.77 22.93 -49.67
C LEU A 275 -10.65 23.30 -50.67
N PRO A 276 -9.76 24.26 -50.34
CA PRO A 276 -8.70 24.71 -51.26
C PRO A 276 -7.81 23.55 -51.72
N GLY A 277 -7.62 23.41 -53.04
CA GLY A 277 -6.84 22.32 -53.65
C GLY A 277 -7.60 21.01 -53.85
N HIS A 278 -8.84 20.89 -53.37
CA HIS A 278 -9.68 19.70 -53.47
C HIS A 278 -11.11 20.00 -53.97
N GLU A 279 -11.28 21.10 -54.69
CA GLU A 279 -12.58 21.63 -55.15
C GLU A 279 -13.34 20.67 -56.10
N THR A 280 -12.61 19.75 -56.75
CA THR A 280 -13.17 18.75 -57.66
C THR A 280 -13.55 17.44 -56.98
N GLU A 281 -13.25 17.28 -55.68
CA GLU A 281 -13.50 16.05 -54.97
C GLU A 281 -14.95 15.92 -54.49
N LEU A 282 -15.60 14.83 -54.87
CA LEU A 282 -17.02 14.63 -54.60
C LEU A 282 -17.30 13.84 -53.31
N GLU A 283 -16.26 13.51 -52.56
CA GLU A 283 -16.24 12.51 -51.49
C GLU A 283 -15.97 13.11 -50.09
N LEU A 284 -15.97 14.44 -50.00
CA LEU A 284 -15.70 15.19 -48.77
C LEU A 284 -16.99 15.62 -48.08
N PHE A 285 -17.07 15.40 -46.76
CA PHE A 285 -18.25 15.66 -45.95
C PHE A 285 -17.90 16.35 -44.63
N LEU A 286 -18.74 17.31 -44.20
CA LEU A 286 -18.57 18.05 -42.95
C LEU A 286 -19.28 17.33 -41.80
N ILE A 287 -18.56 17.08 -40.70
CA ILE A 287 -19.07 16.49 -39.46
C ILE A 287 -19.07 17.53 -38.33
N GLY A 288 -20.15 17.55 -37.54
CA GLY A 288 -20.31 18.45 -36.38
C GLY A 288 -21.25 19.64 -36.60
N LYS A 289 -21.96 19.70 -37.74
CA LYS A 289 -23.03 20.66 -38.00
C LYS A 289 -24.40 19.99 -38.05
N ASN A 290 -24.78 19.44 -39.21
CA ASN A 290 -26.05 18.71 -39.39
C ASN A 290 -25.86 17.18 -39.40
N LEU A 291 -24.64 16.70 -39.63
CA LEU A 291 -24.28 15.29 -39.57
C LEU A 291 -23.32 15.04 -38.40
N SER A 292 -23.67 14.08 -37.53
CA SER A 292 -22.78 13.57 -36.50
C SER A 292 -22.07 12.31 -36.98
N TYR A 293 -20.86 12.06 -36.45
CA TYR A 293 -20.09 10.87 -36.79
C TYR A 293 -20.83 9.58 -36.43
N GLN A 294 -21.56 9.59 -35.31
CA GLN A 294 -22.32 8.44 -34.84
C GLN A 294 -23.49 8.11 -35.78
N THR A 295 -24.18 9.13 -36.31
CA THR A 295 -25.23 8.94 -37.33
C THR A 295 -24.64 8.33 -38.61
N LEU A 296 -23.46 8.78 -39.03
CA LEU A 296 -22.77 8.21 -40.19
C LEU A 296 -22.40 6.73 -39.97
N LEU A 297 -21.81 6.39 -38.81
CA LEU A 297 -21.48 5.01 -38.46
C LEU A 297 -22.71 4.11 -38.43
N ASN A 298 -23.83 4.61 -37.90
CA ASN A 298 -25.08 3.86 -37.87
C ASN A 298 -25.61 3.57 -39.28
N ILE A 299 -25.55 4.55 -40.19
CA ILE A 299 -25.95 4.37 -41.60
C ILE A 299 -25.07 3.29 -42.26
N ILE A 300 -23.76 3.34 -42.05
CA ILE A 300 -22.83 2.36 -42.62
C ILE A 300 -23.11 0.96 -42.06
N ASN A 301 -23.11 0.80 -40.73
CA ASN A 301 -23.28 -0.51 -40.08
C ASN A 301 -24.65 -1.15 -40.36
N ASN A 302 -25.72 -0.36 -40.46
CA ASN A 302 -27.05 -0.90 -40.73
C ASN A 302 -27.20 -1.39 -42.18
N ASN A 303 -26.46 -0.81 -43.12
CA ASN A 303 -26.64 -1.08 -44.54
C ASN A 303 -25.58 -2.01 -45.13
N ILE A 304 -24.38 -2.08 -44.54
CA ILE A 304 -23.23 -2.85 -45.03
C ILE A 304 -23.56 -4.33 -45.34
N LYS A 305 -24.42 -4.95 -44.53
CA LYS A 305 -24.86 -6.34 -44.66
C LYS A 305 -25.58 -6.64 -45.99
N TYR A 306 -26.26 -5.65 -46.58
CA TYR A 306 -26.96 -5.82 -47.86
C TYR A 306 -26.03 -5.81 -49.08
N PHE A 307 -24.79 -5.33 -48.90
CA PHE A 307 -23.78 -5.23 -49.96
C PHE A 307 -22.68 -6.30 -49.83
N ASN A 308 -22.78 -7.14 -48.79
CA ASN A 308 -21.90 -8.28 -48.52
C ASN A 308 -22.53 -9.63 -48.85
N ASN A 309 -23.85 -9.70 -48.92
CA ASN A 309 -24.55 -10.93 -49.28
C ASN A 309 -24.77 -10.93 -50.79
N ASN A 310 -24.23 -11.93 -51.48
CA ASN A 310 -24.62 -12.28 -52.84
C ASN A 310 -26.16 -12.37 -52.91
N ASP A 311 -26.72 -12.01 -54.06
CA ASP A 311 -28.15 -11.94 -54.39
C ASP A 311 -29.03 -13.10 -53.88
N THR A 312 -28.43 -14.23 -53.49
CA THR A 312 -29.01 -15.36 -52.74
C THR A 312 -30.02 -14.98 -51.65
N ASN A 313 -29.73 -14.09 -50.69
CA ASN A 313 -30.70 -13.79 -49.63
C ASN A 313 -31.92 -12.99 -50.16
N LYS A 314 -31.70 -12.18 -51.20
CA LYS A 314 -32.75 -11.38 -51.85
C LYS A 314 -33.64 -12.29 -52.71
N LEU A 315 -33.03 -13.22 -53.44
CA LEU A 315 -33.67 -14.30 -54.17
C LEU A 315 -34.41 -15.27 -53.23
N GLU A 316 -33.86 -15.60 -52.06
CA GLU A 316 -34.50 -16.44 -51.05
C GLU A 316 -35.74 -15.75 -50.47
N LEU A 317 -35.64 -14.47 -50.09
CA LEU A 317 -36.79 -13.67 -49.66
C LEU A 317 -37.86 -13.56 -50.75
N GLU A 318 -37.47 -13.44 -52.01
CA GLU A 318 -38.40 -13.35 -53.15
C GLU A 318 -39.03 -14.71 -53.49
N ILE A 319 -38.27 -15.81 -53.38
CA ILE A 319 -38.76 -17.19 -53.48
C ILE A 319 -39.72 -17.51 -52.33
N GLU A 320 -39.42 -17.06 -51.10
CA GLU A 320 -40.26 -17.27 -49.92
C GLU A 320 -41.55 -16.46 -50.04
N LYS A 321 -41.47 -15.21 -50.52
CA LYS A 321 -42.63 -14.36 -50.80
C LYS A 321 -43.51 -14.92 -51.93
N LEU A 322 -42.90 -15.48 -52.98
CA LEU A 322 -43.61 -16.17 -54.07
C LEU A 322 -44.24 -17.49 -53.61
N LYS A 323 -43.57 -18.25 -52.72
CA LYS A 323 -44.13 -19.46 -52.08
C LYS A 323 -45.36 -19.12 -51.23
N ILE A 324 -45.27 -18.10 -50.39
CA ILE A 324 -46.40 -17.62 -49.58
C ILE A 324 -47.55 -17.15 -50.48
N MET A 325 -47.28 -16.41 -51.56
CA MET A 325 -48.32 -16.01 -52.52
C MET A 325 -48.98 -17.20 -53.25
N LEU A 326 -48.25 -18.28 -53.51
CA LEU A 326 -48.78 -19.51 -54.12
C LEU A 326 -49.60 -20.34 -53.12
N GLU A 327 -49.17 -20.40 -51.85
CA GLU A 327 -49.91 -21.04 -50.75
C GLU A 327 -51.21 -20.28 -50.42
N MET A 328 -51.20 -18.95 -50.45
CA MET A 328 -52.40 -18.10 -50.30
C MET A 328 -53.40 -18.27 -51.46
N LYS A 329 -52.93 -18.70 -52.64
CA LYS A 329 -53.79 -18.94 -53.81
C LYS A 329 -54.42 -20.34 -53.83
N THR A 330 -53.88 -21.28 -53.07
CA THR A 330 -54.25 -22.70 -53.12
C THR A 330 -55.06 -23.17 -51.90
N THR A 331 -55.10 -22.40 -50.81
CA THR A 331 -55.85 -22.76 -49.60
C THR A 331 -56.62 -21.58 -49.02
N ASN A 332 -57.94 -21.54 -49.28
CA ASN A 332 -58.90 -20.71 -48.55
C ASN A 332 -59.10 -21.26 -47.12
N ASN A 333 -58.11 -21.12 -46.23
CA ASN A 333 -58.34 -21.36 -44.80
C ASN A 333 -57.33 -20.62 -43.91
N ASP A 334 -57.72 -19.42 -43.48
CA ASP A 334 -56.95 -18.53 -42.59
C ASP A 334 -56.63 -19.15 -41.20
N SER A 335 -57.19 -20.30 -40.84
CA SER A 335 -57.04 -20.87 -39.48
C SER A 335 -55.71 -21.58 -39.21
N ILE A 336 -55.04 -22.11 -40.25
CA ILE A 336 -53.82 -22.92 -40.10
C ILE A 336 -52.58 -22.02 -39.88
N LEU A 337 -52.49 -20.91 -40.61
CA LEU A 337 -51.44 -19.90 -40.44
C LEU A 337 -51.46 -19.26 -39.06
N VAL A 338 -52.66 -18.98 -38.53
CA VAL A 338 -52.82 -18.45 -37.18
C VAL A 338 -52.32 -19.46 -36.14
N GLN A 339 -52.59 -20.76 -36.33
CA GLN A 339 -52.11 -21.82 -35.42
C GLN A 339 -50.59 -21.98 -35.44
N GLU A 340 -49.93 -21.93 -36.60
CA GLU A 340 -48.47 -22.02 -36.69
C GLU A 340 -47.77 -20.79 -36.12
N LEU A 341 -48.33 -19.60 -36.37
CA LEU A 341 -47.85 -18.35 -35.74
C LEU A 341 -47.98 -18.42 -34.22
N GLN A 342 -49.11 -18.91 -33.69
CA GLN A 342 -49.30 -19.09 -32.25
C GLN A 342 -48.29 -20.09 -31.65
N LYS A 343 -48.00 -21.18 -32.36
CA LYS A 343 -47.03 -22.19 -31.93
C LYS A 343 -45.61 -21.60 -31.88
N THR A 344 -45.26 -20.77 -32.85
CA THR A 344 -43.96 -20.10 -32.93
C THR A 344 -43.80 -19.04 -31.84
N ILE A 345 -44.85 -18.23 -31.61
CA ILE A 345 -44.90 -17.24 -30.53
C ILE A 345 -44.77 -17.91 -29.15
N ASN A 346 -45.48 -19.02 -28.92
CA ASN A 346 -45.38 -19.77 -27.65
C ASN A 346 -43.97 -20.35 -27.42
N ASN A 347 -43.31 -20.83 -28.47
CA ASN A 347 -41.95 -21.36 -28.39
C ASN A 347 -40.93 -20.24 -28.12
N LEU A 348 -41.12 -19.06 -28.73
CA LEU A 348 -40.31 -17.87 -28.44
C LEU A 348 -40.53 -17.37 -27.02
N SER A 349 -41.77 -17.34 -26.53
CA SER A 349 -42.10 -16.98 -25.14
C SER A 349 -41.39 -17.90 -24.14
N CYS A 350 -41.42 -19.22 -24.35
CA CYS A 350 -40.70 -20.16 -23.50
C CYS A 350 -39.17 -19.94 -23.51
N LYS A 351 -38.59 -19.53 -24.64
CA LYS A 351 -37.16 -19.19 -24.71
C LYS A 351 -36.83 -17.90 -23.97
N ILE A 352 -37.72 -16.90 -24.02
CA ILE A 352 -37.59 -15.65 -23.27
C ILE A 352 -37.64 -15.94 -21.76
N ASP A 353 -38.62 -16.72 -21.30
CA ASP A 353 -38.76 -17.08 -19.88
C ASP A 353 -37.51 -17.82 -19.35
N ASN A 354 -36.94 -18.72 -20.17
CA ASN A 354 -35.72 -19.44 -19.81
C ASN A 354 -34.49 -18.52 -19.76
N LEU A 355 -34.40 -17.53 -20.65
CA LEU A 355 -33.33 -16.52 -20.63
C LEU A 355 -33.46 -15.63 -19.41
N GLU A 356 -34.66 -15.16 -19.08
CA GLU A 356 -34.94 -14.35 -17.89
C GLU A 356 -34.61 -15.10 -16.60
N LYS A 357 -34.92 -16.40 -16.54
CA LYS A 357 -34.56 -17.24 -15.40
C LYS A 357 -33.05 -17.40 -15.26
N SER A 358 -32.34 -17.56 -16.37
CA SER A 358 -30.88 -17.65 -16.40
C SER A 358 -30.19 -16.34 -15.98
N THR A 359 -30.69 -15.19 -16.43
CA THR A 359 -30.19 -13.88 -15.99
C THR A 359 -30.50 -13.63 -14.52
N GLN A 360 -31.68 -13.99 -14.03
CA GLN A 360 -32.02 -13.88 -12.61
C GLN A 360 -31.11 -14.77 -11.74
N ASP A 361 -30.81 -15.99 -12.18
CA ASP A 361 -29.88 -16.90 -11.50
C ASP A 361 -28.44 -16.35 -11.50
N MET A 362 -28.00 -15.71 -12.59
CA MET A 362 -26.70 -15.03 -12.64
C MET A 362 -26.64 -13.85 -11.68
N ILE A 363 -27.68 -13.02 -11.61
CA ILE A 363 -27.78 -11.89 -10.67
C ILE A 363 -27.75 -12.40 -9.22
N ASN A 364 -28.50 -13.45 -8.92
CA ASN A 364 -28.54 -14.06 -7.58
C ASN A 364 -27.16 -14.64 -7.19
N LYS A 365 -26.46 -15.32 -8.11
CA LYS A 365 -25.09 -15.80 -7.89
C LYS A 365 -24.13 -14.64 -7.64
N PHE A 366 -24.18 -13.59 -8.45
CA PHE A 366 -23.33 -12.40 -8.31
C PHE A 366 -23.55 -11.68 -6.97
N ASN A 367 -24.82 -11.52 -6.56
CA ASN A 367 -25.16 -10.92 -5.27
C ASN A 367 -24.76 -11.82 -4.08
N SER A 368 -24.80 -13.14 -4.23
CA SER A 368 -24.38 -14.07 -3.16
C SER A 368 -22.87 -14.03 -2.88
N THR A 369 -22.07 -13.63 -3.86
CA THR A 369 -20.62 -13.45 -3.71
C THR A 369 -20.23 -12.14 -3.04
N GLN A 370 -21.09 -11.11 -3.08
CA GLN A 370 -20.81 -9.82 -2.45
C GLN A 370 -21.14 -9.84 -0.95
N THR A 371 -20.28 -9.20 -0.15
CA THR A 371 -20.52 -9.04 1.29
C THR A 371 -21.57 -7.94 1.49
N LYS A 372 -22.71 -8.24 2.13
CA LYS A 372 -23.73 -7.22 2.43
C LYS A 372 -23.10 -6.09 3.24
N VAL A 373 -23.12 -4.88 2.67
CA VAL A 373 -22.55 -3.65 3.24
C VAL A 373 -23.59 -2.77 3.92
N VAL A 374 -24.87 -2.96 3.60
CA VAL A 374 -25.99 -2.23 4.19
C VAL A 374 -27.06 -3.17 4.73
N THR A 375 -27.81 -2.71 5.73
CA THR A 375 -29.04 -3.34 6.22
C THR A 375 -30.14 -3.24 5.17
N GLY A 376 -31.27 -3.93 5.37
CA GLY A 376 -32.46 -3.78 4.52
C GLY A 376 -33.06 -2.36 4.50
N PHE A 377 -32.55 -1.45 5.35
CA PHE A 377 -32.93 -0.04 5.41
C PHE A 377 -31.88 0.88 4.77
N ASN A 378 -30.92 0.33 4.00
CA ASN A 378 -29.79 1.05 3.43
C ASN A 378 -28.86 1.73 4.46
N GLU A 379 -28.94 1.34 5.73
CA GLU A 379 -28.00 1.81 6.76
C GLU A 379 -26.75 0.92 6.78
N PRO A 380 -25.54 1.46 7.03
CA PRO A 380 -24.33 0.66 7.15
C PRO A 380 -24.47 -0.36 8.30
N LEU A 381 -24.13 -1.64 8.06
CA LEU A 381 -24.20 -2.65 9.13
C LEU A 381 -23.25 -2.29 10.28
N PRO A 382 -23.73 -2.19 11.53
CA PRO A 382 -22.88 -1.84 12.69
C PRO A 382 -21.83 -2.92 13.01
N THR A 383 -21.98 -4.12 12.46
CA THR A 383 -21.02 -5.23 12.61
C THR A 383 -19.89 -5.21 11.58
N LEU A 384 -19.88 -4.26 10.63
CA LEU A 384 -18.83 -4.15 9.63
C LEU A 384 -17.58 -3.54 10.25
N GLY A 385 -16.51 -4.34 10.30
CA GLY A 385 -15.19 -3.85 10.67
C GLY A 385 -14.54 -2.93 9.61
N PRO A 386 -13.31 -2.44 9.89
CA PRO A 386 -12.54 -1.61 8.97
C PRO A 386 -12.23 -2.32 7.64
N ARG A 387 -12.01 -1.51 6.59
CA ARG A 387 -11.59 -1.98 5.26
C ARG A 387 -10.13 -2.41 5.30
N LEU A 388 -9.73 -3.28 4.38
CA LEU A 388 -8.36 -3.81 4.31
C LEU A 388 -7.71 -3.41 2.98
N GLN A 389 -6.60 -2.68 3.05
CA GLN A 389 -5.76 -2.37 1.89
C GLN A 389 -4.66 -3.43 1.71
N LYS A 390 -4.43 -3.81 0.46
CA LYS A 390 -3.28 -4.58 -0.01
C LYS A 390 -2.32 -3.63 -0.70
N ILE A 391 -1.11 -3.55 -0.19
CA ILE A 391 -0.11 -2.56 -0.59
C ILE A 391 1.15 -3.29 -1.05
N HIS A 392 1.80 -2.76 -2.10
CA HIS A 392 3.07 -3.29 -2.58
C HIS A 392 4.20 -2.94 -1.59
N PRO A 393 5.03 -3.90 -1.16
CA PRO A 393 5.98 -3.68 -0.07
C PRO A 393 7.14 -2.73 -0.40
N GLU A 394 7.54 -2.63 -1.67
CA GLU A 394 8.69 -1.81 -2.10
C GLU A 394 8.27 -0.43 -2.60
N THR A 395 7.20 -0.36 -3.40
CA THR A 395 6.73 0.89 -4.02
C THR A 395 5.72 1.64 -3.15
N ILE A 396 5.18 0.99 -2.11
CA ILE A 396 4.10 1.51 -1.25
C ILE A 396 2.87 1.89 -2.10
N GLU A 397 2.68 1.25 -3.24
CA GLU A 397 1.52 1.49 -4.09
C GLU A 397 0.32 0.65 -3.64
N LEU A 398 -0.87 1.24 -3.70
CA LEU A 398 -2.11 0.53 -3.42
C LEU A 398 -2.40 -0.46 -4.54
N VAL A 399 -2.46 -1.75 -4.21
CA VAL A 399 -2.74 -2.83 -5.17
C VAL A 399 -4.24 -3.11 -5.25
N LYS A 400 -4.91 -3.21 -4.09
CA LYS A 400 -6.34 -3.55 -4.01
C LYS A 400 -6.91 -3.19 -2.64
N VAL A 401 -8.20 -2.86 -2.60
CA VAL A 401 -8.98 -2.66 -1.37
C VAL A 401 -9.99 -3.79 -1.22
N TYR A 402 -10.13 -4.30 -0.01
CA TYR A 402 -11.17 -5.25 0.39
C TYR A 402 -12.11 -4.60 1.40
N GLU A 403 -13.40 -4.92 1.33
CA GLU A 403 -14.42 -4.45 2.28
C GLU A 403 -14.17 -4.98 3.70
N CYS A 404 -13.57 -6.17 3.82
CA CYS A 404 -13.12 -6.69 5.10
C CYS A 404 -12.07 -7.79 4.95
N VAL A 405 -11.37 -8.13 6.03
CA VAL A 405 -10.42 -9.27 6.07
C VAL A 405 -11.08 -10.59 5.64
N THR A 406 -12.38 -10.76 5.91
CA THR A 406 -13.11 -11.98 5.57
C THR A 406 -13.27 -12.15 4.06
N GLU A 407 -13.37 -11.05 3.31
CA GLU A 407 -13.44 -11.09 1.84
C GLU A 407 -12.13 -11.63 1.26
N LEU A 408 -10.99 -11.13 1.74
CA LEU A 408 -9.68 -11.66 1.37
C LEU A 408 -9.53 -13.14 1.70
N MET A 409 -10.07 -13.59 2.84
CA MET A 409 -10.04 -15.02 3.21
C MET A 409 -10.89 -15.91 2.29
N LYS A 410 -11.98 -15.37 1.72
CA LYS A 410 -12.79 -16.07 0.72
C LYS A 410 -12.04 -16.19 -0.61
N GLU A 411 -11.35 -15.12 -1.02
CA GLU A 411 -10.52 -15.10 -2.24
C GLU A 411 -9.28 -16.00 -2.11
N ASN A 412 -8.62 -15.97 -0.95
CA ASN A 412 -7.42 -16.77 -0.68
C ASN A 412 -7.53 -17.51 0.66
N GLN A 413 -7.85 -18.80 0.57
CA GLN A 413 -8.06 -19.66 1.74
C GLN A 413 -6.78 -19.94 2.55
N ASN A 414 -5.59 -19.68 1.98
CA ASN A 414 -4.32 -19.84 2.70
C ASN A 414 -4.04 -18.69 3.68
N VAL A 415 -4.81 -17.60 3.60
CA VAL A 415 -4.62 -16.40 4.40
C VAL A 415 -5.37 -16.51 5.72
N LYS A 416 -4.66 -16.36 6.83
CA LYS A 416 -5.22 -16.47 8.19
C LYS A 416 -5.39 -15.08 8.81
N ARG A 417 -6.60 -14.77 9.30
CA ARG A 417 -6.92 -13.47 9.96
C ARG A 417 -5.94 -13.09 11.08
N PRO A 418 -5.54 -13.98 12.02
CA PRO A 418 -4.55 -13.63 13.04
C PRO A 418 -3.20 -13.21 12.46
N SER A 419 -2.76 -13.86 11.38
CA SER A 419 -1.49 -13.57 10.72
C SER A 419 -1.51 -12.21 10.02
N ILE A 420 -2.63 -11.84 9.39
CA ILE A 420 -2.81 -10.49 8.82
C ILE A 420 -2.78 -9.43 9.92
N ASN A 421 -3.56 -9.61 10.98
CA ASN A 421 -3.61 -8.64 12.07
C ASN A 421 -2.23 -8.43 12.69
N LYS A 422 -1.50 -9.53 12.91
CA LYS A 422 -0.11 -9.48 13.37
C LYS A 422 0.78 -8.71 12.39
N ALA A 423 0.66 -8.96 11.09
CA ALA A 423 1.46 -8.28 10.07
C ALA A 423 1.19 -6.77 10.03
N ILE A 424 -0.06 -6.36 10.20
CA ILE A 424 -0.46 -4.95 10.30
C ILE A 424 0.15 -4.31 11.55
N THR A 425 -0.06 -4.91 12.73
CA THR A 425 0.43 -4.37 14.00
C THR A 425 1.96 -4.30 14.05
N GLU A 426 2.64 -5.29 13.50
CA GLU A 426 4.12 -5.37 13.51
C GLU A 426 4.78 -4.64 12.33
N ASN A 427 3.99 -4.09 11.39
CA ASN A 427 4.48 -3.44 10.18
C ASN A 427 5.36 -4.34 9.29
N THR A 428 4.93 -5.59 9.11
CA THR A 428 5.70 -6.62 8.39
C THR A 428 4.99 -7.09 7.12
N ILE A 429 5.75 -7.75 6.24
CA ILE A 429 5.25 -8.31 4.98
C ILE A 429 4.60 -9.67 5.27
N TYR A 430 3.39 -9.87 4.76
CA TYR A 430 2.71 -11.16 4.82
C TYR A 430 2.18 -11.55 3.44
N CYS A 431 2.47 -12.79 3.01
CA CYS A 431 2.17 -13.27 1.66
C CYS A 431 2.72 -12.38 0.53
N GLY A 432 3.88 -11.73 0.75
CA GLY A 432 4.51 -10.84 -0.23
C GLY A 432 3.90 -9.44 -0.32
N PHE A 433 2.93 -9.09 0.53
CA PHE A 433 2.30 -7.77 0.53
C PHE A 433 2.30 -7.10 1.90
N ARG A 434 2.20 -5.78 1.89
CA ARG A 434 1.85 -4.95 3.03
C ARG A 434 0.34 -4.91 3.19
N TRP A 435 -0.10 -4.84 4.45
CA TRP A 435 -1.52 -4.79 4.79
C TRP A 435 -1.76 -3.61 5.72
N LEU A 436 -2.87 -2.90 5.49
CA LEU A 436 -3.29 -1.79 6.34
C LEU A 436 -4.80 -1.84 6.55
N LEU A 437 -5.25 -1.59 7.78
CA LEU A 437 -6.67 -1.40 8.08
C LEU A 437 -7.01 0.09 7.95
N VAL A 438 -8.09 0.38 7.24
CA VAL A 438 -8.57 1.74 7.01
C VAL A 438 -9.96 1.87 7.62
N ASP A 439 -10.13 2.91 8.42
CA ASP A 439 -11.43 3.26 8.98
C ASP A 439 -12.43 3.57 7.86
N ARG A 440 -13.71 3.28 8.07
CA ARG A 440 -14.75 3.49 7.05
C ARG A 440 -15.00 4.97 6.77
N GLU A 441 -14.66 5.85 7.71
CA GLU A 441 -14.74 7.32 7.54
C GLU A 441 -13.63 7.87 6.62
N LEU A 442 -12.56 7.12 6.41
CA LEU A 442 -11.42 7.52 5.58
C LEU A 442 -11.57 6.99 4.15
N ASP A 443 -10.99 7.71 3.18
CA ASP A 443 -10.97 7.26 1.80
C ASP A 443 -10.17 5.95 1.67
N PRO A 444 -10.77 4.85 1.20
CA PRO A 444 -10.11 3.57 1.06
C PRO A 444 -9.03 3.52 -0.03
N ASN A 445 -8.99 4.48 -0.96
CA ASN A 445 -8.03 4.50 -2.06
C ASN A 445 -6.78 5.32 -1.73
N ILE A 446 -6.73 5.96 -0.56
CA ILE A 446 -5.60 6.77 -0.11
C ILE A 446 -4.88 6.05 1.03
N ILE A 447 -3.54 6.01 0.97
CA ILE A 447 -2.70 5.44 2.03
C ILE A 447 -2.36 6.57 3.00
N HIS A 448 -3.06 6.65 4.14
CA HIS A 448 -2.96 7.78 5.07
C HIS A 448 -1.69 7.78 5.93
N GLN A 449 -1.38 6.65 6.60
CA GLN A 449 -0.20 6.52 7.45
C GLN A 449 0.35 5.09 7.40
N ILE A 450 1.57 4.94 6.89
CA ILE A 450 2.28 3.66 6.91
C ILE A 450 3.67 3.86 7.53
N SER A 451 3.93 3.20 8.66
CA SER A 451 5.28 3.17 9.24
C SER A 451 6.22 2.41 8.30
N PRO A 452 7.56 2.58 8.39
CA PRO A 452 8.50 1.82 7.57
C PRO A 452 8.37 0.31 7.76
N THR A 453 8.60 -0.46 6.69
CA THR A 453 8.54 -1.94 6.73
C THR A 453 9.64 -2.49 7.62
N LYS A 454 9.25 -3.25 8.63
CA LYS A 454 10.17 -3.97 9.49
C LYS A 454 10.58 -5.26 8.80
N GLU A 455 11.87 -5.37 8.47
CA GLU A 455 12.44 -6.63 7.98
C GLU A 455 12.40 -7.67 9.09
N ILE A 456 11.70 -8.78 8.84
CA ILE A 456 11.79 -9.95 9.71
C ILE A 456 12.88 -10.86 9.12
N ASN A 457 13.80 -11.32 9.95
CA ASN A 457 14.69 -12.42 9.59
C ASN A 457 13.85 -13.63 9.18
N THR A 458 14.00 -14.10 7.94
CA THR A 458 13.34 -15.31 7.47
C THR A 458 13.83 -16.50 8.30
N GLN A 459 12.94 -17.06 9.11
CA GLN A 459 13.21 -18.34 9.75
C GLN A 459 13.19 -19.39 8.63
N ASN A 460 14.38 -19.80 8.17
CA ASN A 460 14.55 -20.93 7.26
C ASN A 460 14.22 -22.24 8.02
N GLY A 461 12.93 -22.45 8.30
CA GLY A 461 12.37 -23.67 8.84
C GLY A 461 12.10 -24.67 7.73
N GLY A 462 12.19 -25.96 8.05
CA GLY A 462 12.05 -27.07 7.11
C GLY A 462 12.86 -28.27 7.59
N TYR A 463 12.72 -29.39 6.88
CA TYR A 463 13.47 -30.59 7.20
C TYR A 463 14.97 -30.38 7.01
N ILE A 464 15.76 -30.97 7.89
CA ILE A 464 17.22 -30.88 7.88
C ILE A 464 17.79 -32.21 7.38
N ALA A 465 18.44 -32.17 6.23
CA ALA A 465 19.21 -33.26 5.68
C ALA A 465 20.61 -33.30 6.32
N GLN A 466 21.00 -34.46 6.82
CA GLN A 466 22.37 -34.80 7.20
C GLN A 466 23.05 -35.47 6.02
N ILE A 467 24.12 -34.87 5.53
CA ILE A 467 24.84 -35.27 4.32
C ILE A 467 26.22 -35.78 4.74
N ASN A 468 26.70 -36.84 4.09
CA ASN A 468 28.02 -37.40 4.36
C ASN A 468 29.16 -36.39 4.07
N SER A 469 30.37 -36.68 4.55
CA SER A 469 31.53 -35.78 4.39
C SER A 469 31.92 -35.51 2.93
N GLU A 470 31.65 -36.45 2.02
CA GLU A 470 31.93 -36.37 0.59
C GLU A 470 30.85 -35.59 -0.20
N GLN A 471 29.73 -35.24 0.44
CA GLN A 471 28.58 -34.57 -0.16
C GLN A 471 27.90 -35.36 -1.30
N THR A 472 28.02 -36.69 -1.26
CA THR A 472 27.49 -37.60 -2.29
C THR A 472 26.13 -38.20 -1.94
N GLU A 473 25.76 -38.25 -0.64
CA GLU A 473 24.47 -38.80 -0.22
C GLU A 473 23.90 -38.13 1.04
N ILE A 474 22.55 -38.14 1.13
CA ILE A 474 21.82 -37.79 2.35
C ILE A 474 21.72 -39.05 3.21
N VAL A 475 22.29 -38.99 4.41
CA VAL A 475 22.32 -40.10 5.39
C VAL A 475 21.05 -40.10 6.24
N ASN A 476 20.50 -38.91 6.55
CA ASN A 476 19.30 -38.81 7.37
C ASN A 476 18.53 -37.51 7.14
N VAL A 477 17.26 -37.48 7.54
CA VAL A 477 16.40 -36.30 7.49
C VAL A 477 15.69 -36.12 8.83
N PHE A 478 15.78 -34.92 9.38
CA PHE A 478 15.21 -34.52 10.67
C PHE A 478 14.15 -33.43 10.51
N ILE A 479 13.19 -33.38 11.43
CA ILE A 479 12.08 -32.42 11.36
C ILE A 479 12.54 -30.96 11.51
N ASP A 480 13.55 -30.71 12.34
CA ASP A 480 14.12 -29.39 12.59
C ASP A 480 15.58 -29.50 13.07
N ARG A 481 16.30 -28.37 13.07
CA ARG A 481 17.72 -28.32 13.50
C ARG A 481 17.91 -28.74 14.95
N LYS A 482 16.92 -28.44 15.79
CA LYS A 482 16.95 -28.76 17.23
C LYS A 482 16.98 -30.27 17.43
N THR A 483 16.11 -30.97 16.73
CA THR A 483 16.01 -32.43 16.74
C THR A 483 17.26 -33.06 16.13
N ALA A 484 17.77 -32.52 15.02
CA ALA A 484 19.03 -32.98 14.43
C ALA A 484 20.22 -32.84 15.40
N ALA A 485 20.30 -31.74 16.15
CA ALA A 485 21.36 -31.51 17.12
C ALA A 485 21.27 -32.49 18.29
N LEU A 486 20.08 -32.67 18.87
CA LEU A 486 19.87 -33.61 19.97
C LEU A 486 20.11 -35.07 19.54
N SER A 487 19.61 -35.46 18.37
CA SER A 487 19.73 -36.83 17.85
C SER A 487 21.17 -37.21 17.48
N ASN A 488 22.01 -36.23 17.16
CA ASN A 488 23.44 -36.42 16.86
C ASN A 488 24.34 -36.10 18.07
N GLY A 489 23.77 -36.05 19.28
CA GLY A 489 24.50 -35.95 20.55
C GLY A 489 25.24 -34.62 20.75
N TYR A 490 24.73 -33.51 20.23
CA TYR A 490 25.25 -32.19 20.57
C TYR A 490 24.77 -31.76 21.97
N LEU A 491 25.64 -31.10 22.73
CA LEU A 491 25.32 -30.61 24.08
C LEU A 491 24.25 -29.52 24.07
N SER A 492 24.24 -28.69 23.03
CA SER A 492 23.27 -27.60 22.85
C SER A 492 22.32 -27.93 21.70
N SER A 493 21.03 -27.67 21.92
CA SER A 493 20.00 -27.83 20.91
C SER A 493 20.11 -26.79 19.77
N SER A 494 20.94 -25.76 19.95
CA SER A 494 21.25 -24.73 18.93
C SER A 494 22.60 -24.96 18.25
N ALA A 495 23.31 -26.05 18.54
CA ALA A 495 24.65 -26.28 18.04
C ALA A 495 24.74 -26.36 16.50
N LEU A 496 23.64 -26.70 15.82
CA LEU A 496 23.56 -26.78 14.36
C LEU A 496 23.17 -25.46 13.67
N ASP A 497 22.93 -24.37 14.40
CA ASP A 497 22.54 -23.10 13.77
C ASP A 497 23.66 -22.50 12.92
N THR A 498 24.88 -22.44 13.43
CA THR A 498 26.05 -21.93 12.68
C THR A 498 26.47 -22.89 11.57
N PRO A 499 26.60 -24.22 11.81
CA PRO A 499 26.96 -25.17 10.77
C PRO A 499 25.98 -25.23 9.59
N VAL A 500 24.66 -25.18 9.84
CA VAL A 500 23.65 -25.18 8.77
C VAL A 500 23.68 -23.87 7.98
N LYS A 501 23.88 -22.73 8.65
CA LYS A 501 23.95 -21.41 7.98
C LYS A 501 25.17 -21.26 7.10
N ASN A 502 26.34 -21.65 7.62
CA ASN A 502 27.62 -21.49 6.93
C ASN A 502 27.97 -22.71 6.06
N PHE A 503 27.12 -23.74 6.06
CA PHE A 503 27.35 -25.01 5.39
C PHE A 503 28.74 -25.60 5.72
N THR A 504 29.06 -25.66 7.02
CA THR A 504 30.33 -26.20 7.51
C THR A 504 30.18 -27.62 8.05
N ILE A 505 31.24 -28.42 7.94
CA ILE A 505 31.27 -29.77 8.47
C ILE A 505 31.28 -29.75 10.00
N THR A 506 30.48 -30.60 10.62
CA THR A 506 30.47 -30.77 12.07
C THR A 506 30.19 -32.24 12.42
N LYS A 507 31.00 -32.79 13.33
CA LYS A 507 31.02 -34.24 13.64
C LYS A 507 31.06 -35.15 12.40
N GLY A 508 31.77 -34.74 11.34
CA GLY A 508 31.93 -35.53 10.12
C GLY A 508 30.78 -35.45 9.11
N PHE A 509 29.76 -34.61 9.33
CA PHE A 509 28.63 -34.46 8.42
C PHE A 509 28.36 -32.98 8.07
N TYR A 510 27.77 -32.77 6.91
CA TYR A 510 27.16 -31.49 6.52
C TYR A 510 25.67 -31.51 6.85
N TYR A 511 25.11 -30.35 7.17
CA TYR A 511 23.69 -30.20 7.45
C TYR A 511 23.11 -29.08 6.58
N LYS A 512 22.02 -29.37 5.88
CA LYS A 512 21.35 -28.41 4.98
C LYS A 512 19.84 -28.61 5.05
N LEU A 513 19.06 -27.60 4.67
CA LEU A 513 17.63 -27.79 4.45
C LEU A 513 17.42 -28.78 3.31
N PHE A 514 16.53 -29.76 3.50
CA PHE A 514 16.22 -30.80 2.52
C PHE A 514 15.83 -30.18 1.17
N ASP A 515 14.95 -29.18 1.18
CA ASP A 515 14.51 -28.45 -0.03
C ASP A 515 15.64 -27.67 -0.73
N LYS A 516 16.72 -27.35 -0.01
CA LYS A 516 17.92 -26.67 -0.56
C LYS A 516 19.01 -27.64 -0.98
N CYS A 517 18.82 -28.95 -0.83
CA CYS A 517 19.72 -29.96 -1.39
C CYS A 517 19.57 -30.02 -2.90
N SER A 518 20.59 -30.48 -3.63
CA SER A 518 20.47 -30.65 -5.08
C SER A 518 19.35 -31.64 -5.41
N SER A 519 18.68 -31.43 -6.54
CA SER A 519 17.58 -32.31 -6.98
C SER A 519 18.04 -33.76 -7.15
N GLU A 520 19.31 -33.99 -7.49
CA GLU A 520 19.91 -35.31 -7.59
C GLU A 520 20.04 -36.01 -6.22
N LEU A 521 20.52 -35.31 -5.19
CA LEU A 521 20.59 -35.86 -3.82
C LEU A 521 19.20 -36.17 -3.25
N GLN A 522 18.22 -35.31 -3.51
CA GLN A 522 16.84 -35.54 -3.08
C GLN A 522 16.24 -36.76 -3.77
N LYS A 523 16.39 -36.88 -5.10
CA LYS A 523 15.90 -38.03 -5.87
C LYS A 523 16.54 -39.34 -5.39
N ASN A 524 17.86 -39.39 -5.28
CA ASN A 524 18.57 -40.59 -4.81
C ASN A 524 18.12 -41.03 -3.40
N PHE A 525 17.84 -40.06 -2.52
CA PHE A 525 17.32 -40.35 -1.18
C PHE A 525 15.89 -40.90 -1.22
N ILE A 526 15.00 -40.25 -1.99
CA ILE A 526 13.58 -40.62 -2.11
C ILE A 526 13.44 -41.99 -2.79
N GLU A 527 14.23 -42.28 -3.82
CA GLU A 527 14.23 -43.59 -4.50
C GLU A 527 14.66 -44.72 -3.56
N LYS A 528 15.61 -44.46 -2.65
CA LYS A 528 16.14 -45.47 -1.72
C LYS A 528 15.26 -45.66 -0.47
N ASN A 529 14.69 -44.57 0.07
CA ASN A 529 14.09 -44.57 1.41
C ASN A 529 12.63 -44.07 1.46
N GLY A 530 12.04 -43.70 0.31
CA GLY A 530 10.71 -43.09 0.23
C GLY A 530 10.71 -41.59 0.58
N GLU A 531 9.58 -40.93 0.30
CA GLU A 531 9.40 -39.50 0.57
C GLU A 531 9.30 -39.21 2.08
N PRO A 532 10.13 -38.33 2.63
CA PRO A 532 10.15 -38.09 4.07
C PRO A 532 8.89 -37.36 4.55
N LEU A 533 8.16 -37.98 5.47
CA LEU A 533 7.01 -37.42 6.19
C LEU A 533 7.30 -37.42 7.71
N LEU A 534 7.67 -36.25 8.24
CA LEU A 534 8.03 -36.06 9.65
C LEU A 534 7.05 -35.14 10.37
N TYR A 535 6.72 -35.48 11.61
CA TYR A 535 5.72 -34.81 12.44
C TYR A 535 6.00 -34.95 13.94
N LYS A 536 5.51 -34.00 14.75
CA LYS A 536 5.52 -34.10 16.22
C LYS A 536 4.25 -34.77 16.76
N ASP A 537 3.11 -34.48 16.13
CA ASP A 537 1.79 -35.02 16.51
C ASP A 537 1.04 -35.48 15.26
N GLY A 538 1.46 -36.61 14.69
CA GLY A 538 0.87 -37.17 13.47
C GLY A 538 -0.49 -37.82 13.69
N VAL A 539 -1.28 -37.89 12.63
CA VAL A 539 -2.59 -38.56 12.65
C VAL A 539 -2.62 -39.64 11.57
N GLY A 540 -3.01 -40.85 11.94
CA GLY A 540 -3.19 -41.99 11.04
C GLY A 540 -4.66 -42.23 10.73
N LEU A 541 -4.95 -42.55 9.47
CA LEU A 541 -6.25 -43.00 8.98
C LEU A 541 -6.22 -44.52 8.85
N PHE A 542 -7.14 -45.21 9.51
CA PHE A 542 -7.22 -46.67 9.56
C PHE A 542 -8.54 -47.14 8.97
N ASN A 543 -8.52 -48.24 8.21
CA ASN A 543 -9.73 -48.89 7.73
C ASN A 543 -10.46 -49.62 8.87
N SER A 544 -11.60 -50.25 8.53
CA SER A 544 -12.42 -51.01 9.49
C SER A 544 -11.69 -52.19 10.12
N ASP A 545 -10.66 -52.72 9.46
CA ASP A 545 -9.79 -53.82 9.94
C ASP A 545 -8.56 -53.31 10.73
N ASN A 546 -8.53 -52.03 11.13
CA ASN A 546 -7.41 -51.39 11.84
C ASN A 546 -6.07 -51.37 11.06
N GLN A 547 -6.11 -51.48 9.72
CA GLN A 547 -4.93 -51.30 8.87
C GLN A 547 -4.77 -49.83 8.48
N LEU A 548 -3.54 -49.33 8.59
CA LEU A 548 -3.18 -47.94 8.25
C LEU A 548 -3.28 -47.72 6.74
N GLN A 549 -4.10 -46.77 6.32
CA GLN A 549 -4.30 -46.38 4.93
C GLN A 549 -3.47 -45.14 4.57
N GLN A 550 -3.45 -44.14 5.46
CA GLN A 550 -2.76 -42.89 5.20
C GLN A 550 -2.25 -42.24 6.49
N GLU A 551 -1.06 -41.65 6.43
CA GLU A 551 -0.49 -40.83 7.50
C GLU A 551 -0.59 -39.34 7.16
N PHE A 552 -0.86 -38.52 8.18
CA PHE A 552 -0.94 -37.07 8.08
C PHE A 552 0.01 -36.44 9.10
N SER A 553 0.64 -35.32 8.71
CA SER A 553 1.63 -34.65 9.57
C SER A 553 1.01 -33.97 10.80
N CYS A 554 -0.27 -33.59 10.73
CA CYS A 554 -1.01 -33.01 11.84
C CYS A 554 -2.53 -33.06 11.62
N LYS A 555 -3.31 -32.74 12.67
CA LYS A 555 -4.78 -32.63 12.60
C LYS A 555 -5.26 -31.66 11.51
N TYR A 556 -4.52 -30.58 11.26
CA TYR A 556 -4.90 -29.57 10.27
C TYR A 556 -4.88 -30.13 8.85
N ASP A 557 -3.92 -31.01 8.52
CA ASP A 557 -3.85 -31.64 7.20
C ASP A 557 -5.05 -32.56 6.95
N VAL A 558 -5.49 -33.28 7.98
CA VAL A 558 -6.70 -34.11 7.92
C VAL A 558 -7.93 -33.25 7.62
N ILE A 559 -8.10 -32.14 8.36
CA ILE A 559 -9.20 -31.19 8.17
C ILE A 559 -9.19 -30.62 6.75
N ARG A 560 -8.00 -30.26 6.24
CA ARG A 560 -7.83 -29.65 4.91
C ARG A 560 -8.09 -30.65 3.78
N GLN A 561 -7.48 -31.84 3.83
CA GLN A 561 -7.56 -32.82 2.75
C GLN A 561 -8.92 -33.54 2.73
N LEU A 562 -9.43 -33.92 3.90
CA LEU A 562 -10.68 -34.69 4.02
C LEU A 562 -11.91 -33.80 4.28
N LYS A 563 -11.72 -32.48 4.39
CA LYS A 563 -12.79 -31.48 4.63
C LYS A 563 -13.64 -31.78 5.88
N ILE A 564 -13.01 -32.31 6.92
CA ILE A 564 -13.65 -32.68 8.20
C ILE A 564 -13.59 -31.50 9.15
N SER A 565 -14.66 -31.24 9.92
CA SER A 565 -14.61 -30.19 10.95
C SER A 565 -13.69 -30.58 12.12
N ASP A 566 -13.01 -29.60 12.72
CA ASP A 566 -12.12 -29.82 13.87
C ASP A 566 -12.82 -30.51 15.06
N LYS A 567 -14.07 -30.12 15.34
CA LYS A 567 -14.91 -30.76 16.37
C LYS A 567 -15.18 -32.23 16.05
N THR A 568 -15.44 -32.54 14.78
CA THR A 568 -15.72 -33.91 14.32
C THR A 568 -14.46 -34.77 14.40
N LEU A 569 -13.32 -34.25 13.92
CA LEU A 569 -12.03 -34.96 13.98
C LEU A 569 -11.60 -35.22 15.42
N THR A 570 -11.73 -34.23 16.30
CA THR A 570 -11.41 -34.37 17.73
C THR A 570 -12.30 -35.42 18.39
N LYS A 571 -13.60 -35.42 18.09
CA LYS A 571 -14.52 -36.47 18.57
C LYS A 571 -14.12 -37.86 18.05
N ALA A 572 -13.69 -37.97 16.78
CA ALA A 572 -13.24 -39.23 16.20
C ALA A 572 -11.95 -39.75 16.85
N LEU A 573 -11.00 -38.86 17.15
CA LEU A 573 -9.73 -39.18 17.83
C LEU A 573 -9.94 -39.56 19.30
N ASP A 574 -10.71 -38.77 20.06
CA ASP A 574 -10.85 -38.94 21.51
C ASP A 574 -11.75 -40.13 21.86
N LYS A 575 -12.82 -40.35 21.07
CA LYS A 575 -13.79 -41.42 21.32
C LYS A 575 -13.55 -42.67 20.47
N ASN A 576 -12.54 -42.65 19.59
CA ASN A 576 -12.21 -43.73 18.67
C ASN A 576 -13.45 -44.25 17.90
N ILE A 577 -14.22 -43.34 17.30
CA ILE A 577 -15.47 -43.64 16.57
C ILE A 577 -15.20 -43.62 15.07
N LEU A 578 -15.87 -44.51 14.33
CA LEU A 578 -15.88 -44.52 12.87
C LEU A 578 -16.45 -43.22 12.31
N TYR A 579 -15.71 -42.60 11.39
CA TYR A 579 -16.18 -41.48 10.59
C TYR A 579 -15.90 -41.77 9.11
N ASN A 580 -16.96 -41.83 8.31
CA ASN A 580 -16.91 -42.26 6.90
C ASN A 580 -16.20 -43.61 6.69
N ASN A 581 -16.49 -44.60 7.53
CA ASN A 581 -15.90 -45.95 7.53
C ASN A 581 -14.40 -46.05 7.90
N TYR A 582 -13.79 -44.97 8.40
CA TYR A 582 -12.41 -44.96 8.87
C TYR A 582 -12.28 -44.59 10.36
N TYR A 583 -11.25 -45.12 11.00
CA TYR A 583 -10.79 -44.71 12.33
C TYR A 583 -9.64 -43.70 12.21
N TYR A 584 -9.58 -42.76 13.15
CA TYR A 584 -8.52 -41.77 13.24
C TYR A 584 -7.78 -41.98 14.56
N LYS A 585 -6.46 -42.14 14.52
CA LYS A 585 -5.64 -42.32 15.73
C LYS A 585 -4.43 -41.40 15.72
N SER A 586 -3.99 -40.97 16.91
CA SER A 586 -2.73 -40.25 17.07
C SER A 586 -1.55 -41.20 16.92
N MET A 587 -0.62 -40.87 16.03
CA MET A 587 0.56 -41.69 15.70
C MET A 587 1.81 -41.31 16.52
N GLY A 588 1.70 -40.30 17.39
CA GLY A 588 2.83 -39.76 18.16
C GLY A 588 3.79 -38.94 17.29
N SER A 589 5.07 -38.93 17.66
CA SER A 589 6.09 -38.11 17.01
C SER A 589 7.03 -38.95 16.13
N LYS A 590 7.12 -38.59 14.85
CA LYS A 590 8.11 -39.09 13.89
C LYS A 590 9.05 -37.95 13.49
N VAL A 591 10.13 -37.78 14.23
CA VAL A 591 11.03 -36.60 14.11
C VAL A 591 12.30 -36.85 13.31
N LYS A 592 12.53 -38.10 12.91
CA LYS A 592 13.70 -38.61 12.16
C LYS A 592 13.21 -39.68 11.16
N TRP A 593 13.71 -39.66 9.92
CA TRP A 593 13.19 -40.54 8.83
C TRP A 593 13.95 -41.87 8.69
N LEU A 594 15.20 -41.96 9.16
CA LEU A 594 16.03 -43.17 9.07
C LEU A 594 16.71 -43.50 10.39
#